data_AF-A0A838G5C3-F1
#
_entry.id   AF-A0A838G5C3-F1
#
_cell.length_a   1.000
_cell.length_b   1.000
_cell.length_c   1.000
_cell.angle_alpha   90.00
_cell.angle_beta   90.00
_cell.angle_gamma   90.00
#
_symmetry.space_group_name_H-M   'P 1'
#
loop_
_entity.id
_entity.type
_entity.pdbx_description
1 polymer ?
#
loop_
_entity_poly.entity_id
_entity_poly.type
_entity_poly.pdbx_seq_one_letter_code
_entity_poly.pdbx_strand_id
1 'polypeptide(L)'
;MTEPNRTSRRLRRALLLGGVVVVLLLAFTGYQALKAKTALESVEADFDRLSVELRSGDEASVQATLTSAQGHAREAFDNTRGPVWWLSSRLPGPGRNVDAVRIVAEVADRLASDILPDVASATSTLTPENLRPVKGRVDLGPIREIKPSVVRAATALSAESSQVDEIDTGALVSQVAGPVSRLQTRIADADELADRASRAVRLIPPMLGGNGKRSYLFLFQNNAEIRATGGIPGAFAIITANDGKVTLGRQGDAGTVGLFEKPPTPLTDQERALFGEDLGRFP
;
A
#
# COMPACT_ATOMS: atom_id res chain seq x y z
N MET A 1 10.55 79.63 9.86
CA MET A 1 10.24 78.79 8.68
C MET A 1 11.08 77.52 8.77
N THR A 2 10.51 76.43 9.26
CA THR A 2 11.19 75.12 9.40
C THR A 2 10.83 74.24 8.21
N GLU A 3 11.82 73.83 7.41
CA GLU A 3 11.63 72.96 6.25
C GLU A 3 10.95 71.63 6.63
N PRO A 4 9.92 71.19 5.88
CA PRO A 4 9.27 69.91 6.14
C PRO A 4 10.20 68.75 5.74
N ASN A 5 10.58 67.97 6.76
CA ASN A 5 11.48 66.82 6.75
C ASN A 5 11.11 65.78 5.66
N ARG A 6 11.72 65.88 4.46
CA ARG A 6 11.45 65.05 3.27
C ARG A 6 11.72 63.55 3.48
N THR A 7 12.58 63.18 4.43
CA THR A 7 12.92 61.79 4.77
C THR A 7 11.77 61.06 5.47
N SER A 8 11.01 61.73 6.34
CA SER A 8 9.86 61.15 7.05
C SER A 8 8.71 60.70 6.12
N ARG A 9 8.50 61.45 5.02
CA ARG A 9 7.47 61.15 4.02
C ARG A 9 7.86 59.98 3.12
N ARG A 10 9.15 59.82 2.81
CA ARG A 10 9.67 58.67 2.05
C ARG A 10 9.62 57.38 2.88
N LEU A 11 9.97 57.47 4.16
CA LEU A 11 9.89 56.33 5.09
C LEU A 11 8.44 55.87 5.31
N ARG A 12 7.50 56.81 5.51
CA ARG A 12 6.07 56.50 5.62
C ARG A 12 5.50 55.86 4.34
N ARG A 13 5.90 56.35 3.16
CA ARG A 13 5.50 55.75 1.87
C ARG A 13 6.08 54.36 1.68
N ALA A 14 7.34 54.14 2.04
CA ALA A 14 7.97 52.82 1.99
C ALA A 14 7.32 51.83 2.95
N LEU A 15 6.97 52.25 4.18
CA LEU A 15 6.22 51.43 5.14
C LEU A 15 4.79 51.12 4.66
N LEU A 16 4.10 52.09 4.06
CA LEU A 16 2.78 51.87 3.46
C LEU A 16 2.85 50.91 2.26
N LEU A 17 3.84 51.06 1.38
CA LEU A 17 4.08 50.14 0.26
C LEU A 17 4.43 48.73 0.77
N GLY A 18 5.29 48.62 1.78
CA GLY A 18 5.60 47.35 2.43
C GLY A 18 4.36 46.68 3.03
N GLY A 19 3.51 47.46 3.71
CA GLY A 19 2.24 46.98 4.26
C GLY A 19 1.28 46.49 3.18
N VAL A 20 1.13 47.21 2.07
CA VAL A 20 0.29 46.80 0.93
C VAL A 20 0.81 45.52 0.30
N VAL A 21 2.13 45.38 0.12
CA VAL A 21 2.74 44.14 -0.39
C VAL A 21 2.45 42.97 0.56
N VAL A 22 2.58 43.17 1.87
CA VAL A 22 2.25 42.13 2.86
C VAL A 22 0.77 41.73 2.80
N VAL A 23 -0.16 42.69 2.70
CA VAL A 23 -1.60 42.39 2.58
C VAL A 23 -1.90 41.63 1.29
N LEU A 24 -1.30 42.02 0.17
CA LEU A 24 -1.46 41.31 -1.11
C LEU A 24 -0.90 39.90 -1.04
N LEU A 25 0.26 39.70 -0.40
CA LEU A 25 0.84 38.37 -0.18
C LEU A 25 -0.06 37.51 0.73
N LEU A 26 -0.64 38.08 1.79
CA LEU A 26 -1.58 37.37 2.67
C LEU A 26 -2.87 37.01 1.94
N ALA A 27 -3.44 37.93 1.16
CA ALA A 27 -4.63 37.69 0.35
C ALA A 27 -4.37 36.62 -0.74
N PHE A 28 -3.20 36.69 -1.39
CA PHE A 28 -2.77 35.68 -2.35
C PHE A 28 -2.58 34.31 -1.68
N THR A 29 -1.96 34.25 -0.50
CA THR A 29 -1.81 32.99 0.26
C THR A 29 -3.15 32.42 0.69
N GLY A 30 -4.09 33.26 1.14
CA GLY A 30 -5.45 32.84 1.46
C GLY A 30 -6.20 32.28 0.26
N TYR A 31 -6.05 32.91 -0.91
CA TYR A 31 -6.60 32.40 -2.17
C TYR A 31 -6.00 31.05 -2.56
N GLN A 32 -4.67 30.91 -2.49
CA GLN A 32 -3.97 29.65 -2.74
C GLN A 32 -4.42 28.55 -1.79
N ALA A 33 -4.60 28.86 -0.49
CA ALA A 33 -5.05 27.90 0.51
C ALA A 33 -6.49 27.42 0.26
N LEU A 34 -7.39 28.31 -0.17
CA LEU A 34 -8.75 27.94 -0.56
C LEU A 34 -8.76 27.05 -1.80
N LYS A 35 -7.96 27.37 -2.81
CA LYS A 35 -7.80 26.52 -4.00
C LYS A 35 -7.26 25.14 -3.66
N ALA A 36 -6.20 25.08 -2.85
CA ALA A 36 -5.63 23.82 -2.40
C ALA A 36 -6.66 22.98 -1.64
N LYS A 37 -7.43 23.59 -0.74
CA LYS A 37 -8.51 22.91 0.00
C LYS A 37 -9.56 22.33 -0.95
N THR A 38 -10.10 23.12 -1.86
CA THR A 38 -11.13 22.66 -2.81
C THR A 38 -10.58 21.57 -3.73
N ALA A 39 -9.35 21.72 -4.21
CA ALA A 39 -8.70 20.70 -5.03
C ALA A 39 -8.50 19.38 -4.26
N LEU A 40 -8.08 19.43 -2.99
CA LEU A 40 -7.96 18.24 -2.13
C LEU A 40 -9.31 17.59 -1.83
N GLU A 41 -10.37 18.36 -1.63
CA GLU A 41 -11.74 17.84 -1.49
C GLU A 41 -12.19 17.10 -2.77
N SER A 42 -11.84 17.63 -3.95
CA SER A 42 -12.09 16.94 -5.22
C SER A 42 -11.26 15.67 -5.37
N VAL A 43 -9.98 15.66 -4.93
CA VAL A 43 -9.15 14.45 -4.91
C VAL A 43 -9.76 13.36 -4.04
N GLU A 44 -10.24 13.72 -2.83
CA GLU A 44 -10.92 12.76 -1.94
C GLU A 44 -12.12 12.12 -2.64
N ALA A 45 -12.95 12.94 -3.31
CA ALA A 45 -14.11 12.45 -4.06
C ALA A 45 -13.72 11.56 -5.26
N ASP A 46 -12.64 11.90 -5.97
CA ASP A 46 -12.15 11.10 -7.09
C ASP A 46 -11.53 9.78 -6.62
N PHE A 47 -10.82 9.76 -5.49
CA PHE A 47 -10.29 8.53 -4.88
C PHE A 47 -11.41 7.61 -4.39
N ASP A 48 -12.46 8.16 -3.78
CA ASP A 48 -13.64 7.39 -3.38
C ASP A 48 -14.33 6.78 -4.61
N ARG A 49 -14.48 7.55 -5.71
CA ARG A 49 -15.06 7.07 -6.96
C ARG A 49 -14.18 5.99 -7.61
N LEU A 50 -12.87 6.20 -7.71
CA LEU A 50 -11.92 5.20 -8.21
C LEU A 50 -12.01 3.89 -7.44
N SER A 51 -12.18 3.96 -6.11
CA SER A 51 -12.32 2.75 -5.29
C SER A 51 -13.54 1.90 -5.69
N VAL A 52 -14.61 2.53 -6.16
CA VAL A 52 -15.83 1.85 -6.63
C VAL A 52 -15.63 1.33 -8.06
N GLU A 53 -15.07 2.16 -8.94
CA GLU A 53 -14.86 1.83 -10.36
C GLU A 53 -13.83 0.70 -10.56
N LEU A 54 -12.77 0.68 -9.74
CA LEU A 54 -11.79 -0.42 -9.73
C LEU A 54 -12.43 -1.77 -9.34
N ARG A 55 -13.51 -1.76 -8.56
CA ARG A 55 -14.25 -2.97 -8.19
C ARG A 55 -15.25 -3.39 -9.25
N SER A 56 -15.80 -2.46 -10.02
CA SER A 56 -16.74 -2.77 -11.10
C SER A 56 -16.04 -3.22 -12.38
N GLY A 57 -14.74 -2.94 -12.53
CA GLY A 57 -13.96 -3.29 -13.72
C GLY A 57 -14.26 -2.41 -14.94
N ASP A 58 -14.84 -1.23 -14.72
CA ASP A 58 -15.09 -0.26 -15.80
C ASP A 58 -13.82 0.54 -16.10
N GLU A 59 -13.01 0.03 -17.02
CA GLU A 59 -11.72 0.63 -17.38
C GLU A 59 -11.86 2.06 -17.91
N ALA A 60 -12.92 2.36 -18.68
CA ALA A 60 -13.12 3.69 -19.24
C ALA A 60 -13.43 4.71 -18.14
N SER A 61 -14.28 4.35 -17.18
CA SER A 61 -14.56 5.17 -16.01
C SER A 61 -13.32 5.34 -15.13
N VAL A 62 -12.57 4.26 -14.86
CA VAL A 62 -11.32 4.32 -14.08
C VAL A 62 -10.33 5.32 -14.69
N GLN A 63 -10.12 5.27 -16.01
CA GLN A 63 -9.18 6.18 -16.67
C GLN A 63 -9.65 7.64 -16.65
N ALA A 64 -10.95 7.87 -16.81
CA ALA A 64 -11.52 9.22 -16.75
C ALA A 64 -11.41 9.83 -15.34
N THR A 65 -11.72 9.06 -14.30
CA THR A 65 -11.60 9.50 -12.91
C THR A 65 -10.13 9.64 -12.50
N LEU A 66 -9.24 8.76 -12.95
CA LEU A 66 -7.79 8.88 -12.72
C LEU A 66 -7.23 10.18 -13.30
N THR A 67 -7.63 10.54 -14.52
CA THR A 67 -7.22 11.80 -15.15
C THR A 67 -7.71 13.01 -14.36
N SER A 68 -8.95 12.96 -13.85
CA SER A 68 -9.51 14.02 -12.99
C SER A 68 -8.76 14.13 -11.67
N ALA A 69 -8.47 12.99 -11.03
CA ALA A 69 -7.70 12.92 -9.79
C ALA A 69 -6.30 13.51 -9.97
N GLN A 70 -5.61 13.19 -11.07
CA GLN A 70 -4.31 13.78 -11.42
C GLN A 70 -4.39 15.30 -11.59
N GLY A 71 -5.43 15.80 -12.26
CA GLY A 71 -5.67 17.23 -12.43
C GLY A 71 -5.88 17.95 -11.11
N HIS A 72 -6.79 17.46 -10.27
CA HIS A 72 -7.08 18.04 -8.95
C HIS A 72 -5.89 17.93 -7.99
N ALA A 73 -5.17 16.81 -7.98
CA ALA A 73 -4.01 16.62 -7.13
C ALA A 73 -2.86 17.56 -7.53
N ARG A 74 -2.61 17.70 -8.83
CA ARG A 74 -1.64 18.66 -9.36
C ARG A 74 -2.05 20.10 -9.07
N GLU A 75 -3.34 20.44 -9.14
CA GLU A 75 -3.83 21.76 -8.72
C GLU A 75 -3.58 22.00 -7.23
N ALA A 76 -3.85 21.03 -6.36
CA ALA A 76 -3.56 21.14 -4.93
C ALA A 76 -2.06 21.34 -4.67
N PHE A 77 -1.20 20.54 -5.32
CA PHE A 77 0.25 20.64 -5.20
C PHE A 77 0.77 22.00 -5.68
N ASP A 78 0.26 22.48 -6.82
CA ASP A 78 0.68 23.75 -7.40
C ASP A 78 0.24 24.97 -6.58
N ASN A 79 -0.89 24.86 -5.86
CA ASN A 79 -1.38 25.90 -4.98
C ASN A 79 -0.80 25.83 -3.56
N THR A 80 -0.01 24.80 -3.22
CA THR A 80 0.66 24.66 -1.91
C THR A 80 2.19 24.82 -1.99
N ARG A 81 2.72 25.09 -3.19
CA ARG A 81 4.14 25.40 -3.43
C ARG A 81 4.41 26.90 -3.52
N GLY A 82 5.70 27.25 -3.48
CA GLY A 82 6.19 28.60 -3.76
C GLY A 82 6.79 29.32 -2.55
N PRO A 83 7.44 30.47 -2.77
CA PRO A 83 8.22 31.16 -1.74
C PRO A 83 7.37 31.65 -0.57
N VAL A 84 6.10 31.99 -0.81
CA VAL A 84 5.19 32.46 0.22
C VAL A 84 4.73 31.31 1.13
N TRP A 85 4.43 30.15 0.56
CA TRP A 85 4.12 28.92 1.31
C TRP A 85 5.32 28.44 2.13
N TRP A 86 6.50 28.43 1.52
CA TRP A 86 7.76 28.10 2.16
C TRP A 86 8.07 29.04 3.34
N LEU A 87 7.80 30.34 3.21
CA LEU A 87 8.01 31.28 4.30
C LEU A 87 6.96 31.09 5.41
N SER A 88 5.72 30.84 5.03
CA SER A 88 4.60 30.62 5.96
C SER A 88 4.76 29.33 6.77
N SER A 89 5.33 28.27 6.19
CA SER A 89 5.60 27.01 6.90
C SER A 89 6.66 27.14 8.00
N ARG A 90 7.52 28.17 7.94
CA ARG A 90 8.54 28.46 8.96
C ARG A 90 8.02 29.21 10.18
N LEU A 91 6.79 29.70 10.14
CA LEU A 91 6.23 30.48 11.25
C LEU A 91 5.91 29.58 12.45
N PRO A 92 6.37 29.92 13.67
CA PRO A 92 6.05 29.15 14.87
C PRO A 92 4.55 29.22 15.16
N GLY A 93 3.90 28.07 15.28
CA GLY A 93 2.44 27.96 15.42
C GLY A 93 1.77 27.59 14.08
N PRO A 94 1.32 28.56 13.27
CA PRO A 94 0.54 28.28 12.06
C PRO A 94 1.34 27.55 10.98
N GLY A 95 2.68 27.62 11.02
CA GLY A 95 3.55 26.98 10.04
C GLY A 95 3.38 25.46 9.96
N ARG A 96 3.06 24.78 11.07
CA ARG A 96 2.78 23.33 11.07
C ARG A 96 1.54 22.95 10.26
N ASN A 97 0.51 23.79 10.30
CA ASN A 97 -0.72 23.58 9.51
C ASN A 97 -0.45 23.80 8.03
N VAL A 98 0.33 24.84 7.70
CA VAL A 98 0.74 25.14 6.32
C VAL A 98 1.59 24.01 5.74
N ASP A 99 2.52 23.48 6.53
CA ASP A 99 3.39 22.38 6.11
C ASP A 99 2.61 21.06 5.95
N ALA A 100 1.68 20.77 6.86
CA ALA A 100 0.81 19.60 6.74
C ALA A 100 -0.02 19.63 5.45
N VAL A 101 -0.64 20.77 5.10
CA VAL A 101 -1.40 20.92 3.85
C VAL A 101 -0.51 20.72 2.61
N ARG A 102 0.73 21.22 2.66
CA ARG A 102 1.73 21.02 1.59
C ARG A 102 2.07 19.53 1.43
N ILE A 103 2.37 18.84 2.52
CA ILE A 103 2.70 17.39 2.49
C ILE A 103 1.52 16.59 1.94
N VAL A 104 0.29 16.87 2.40
CA VAL A 104 -0.91 16.20 1.91
C VAL A 104 -1.10 16.39 0.40
N ALA A 105 -0.91 17.60 -0.10
CA ALA A 105 -1.04 17.90 -1.52
C ALA A 105 0.06 17.23 -2.37
N GLU A 106 1.29 17.18 -1.85
CA GLU A 106 2.42 16.47 -2.48
C GLU A 106 2.16 14.97 -2.57
N VAL A 107 1.69 14.35 -1.48
CA VAL A 107 1.35 12.93 -1.43
C VAL A 107 0.17 12.63 -2.35
N ALA A 108 -0.86 13.48 -2.38
CA ALA A 108 -1.98 13.34 -3.30
C ALA A 108 -1.52 13.32 -4.78
N ASP A 109 -0.63 14.24 -5.17
CA ASP A 109 -0.10 14.30 -6.55
C ASP A 109 0.69 13.05 -6.90
N ARG A 110 1.52 12.54 -5.98
CA ARG A 110 2.29 11.30 -6.19
C ARG A 110 1.40 10.05 -6.23
N LEU A 111 0.40 9.96 -5.36
CA LEU A 111 -0.59 8.88 -5.41
C LEU A 111 -1.30 8.86 -6.77
N ALA A 112 -1.77 10.01 -7.25
CA ALA A 112 -2.47 10.12 -8.53
C ALA A 112 -1.57 9.91 -9.76
N SER A 113 -0.33 10.39 -9.71
CA SER A 113 0.58 10.39 -10.86
C SER A 113 1.40 9.10 -10.97
N ASP A 114 1.80 8.50 -9.84
CA ASP A 114 2.79 7.42 -9.82
C ASP A 114 2.20 6.06 -9.39
N ILE A 115 1.22 6.05 -8.49
CA ILE A 115 0.72 4.81 -7.86
C ILE A 115 -0.58 4.33 -8.52
N LEU A 116 -1.58 5.20 -8.61
CA LEU A 116 -2.90 4.83 -9.14
C LEU A 116 -2.89 4.35 -10.60
N PRO A 117 -2.02 4.84 -11.51
CA PRO A 117 -1.92 4.27 -12.86
C PRO A 117 -1.45 2.80 -12.86
N ASP A 118 -0.48 2.46 -12.01
CA ASP A 118 0.01 1.08 -11.85
C ASP A 118 -1.10 0.17 -11.27
N VAL A 119 -1.91 0.69 -10.35
CA VAL A 119 -3.08 -0.03 -9.79
C VAL A 119 -4.16 -0.26 -10.86
N ALA A 120 -4.52 0.79 -11.60
CA ALA A 120 -5.53 0.71 -12.67
C ALA A 120 -5.11 -0.30 -13.75
N SER A 121 -3.86 -0.26 -14.19
CA SER A 121 -3.31 -1.23 -15.14
C SER A 121 -3.35 -2.66 -14.59
N ALA A 122 -3.01 -2.87 -13.33
CA ALA A 122 -3.04 -4.20 -12.71
C ALA A 122 -4.47 -4.76 -12.63
N THR A 123 -5.47 -3.92 -12.34
CA THR A 123 -6.89 -4.35 -12.29
C THR A 123 -7.46 -4.70 -13.66
N SER A 124 -7.05 -4.01 -14.73
CA SER A 124 -7.47 -4.36 -16.09
C SER A 124 -6.92 -5.73 -16.52
N THR A 125 -5.72 -6.10 -16.08
CA THR A 125 -5.10 -7.39 -16.42
C THR A 125 -5.61 -8.54 -15.55
N LEU A 126 -5.80 -8.29 -14.24
CA LEU A 126 -6.23 -9.29 -13.26
C LEU A 126 -7.74 -9.33 -13.07
N THR A 127 -8.45 -9.84 -14.08
CA THR A 127 -9.90 -10.08 -13.96
C THR A 127 -10.20 -11.44 -13.32
N PRO A 128 -11.34 -11.58 -12.59
CA PRO A 128 -11.78 -12.87 -12.05
C PRO A 128 -11.85 -13.98 -13.11
N GLU A 129 -12.19 -13.62 -14.35
CA GLU A 129 -12.28 -14.53 -15.48
C GLU A 129 -10.91 -15.10 -15.87
N ASN A 130 -9.87 -14.26 -15.86
CA ASN A 130 -8.49 -14.63 -16.20
C ASN A 130 -7.81 -15.45 -15.09
N LEU A 131 -8.22 -15.26 -13.84
CA LEU A 131 -7.66 -15.97 -12.68
C LEU A 131 -8.36 -17.30 -12.37
N ARG A 132 -9.51 -17.57 -13.01
CA ARG A 132 -10.26 -18.79 -12.76
C ARG A 132 -9.47 -20.03 -13.22
N PRO A 133 -9.29 -21.05 -12.36
CA PRO A 133 -8.63 -22.28 -12.78
C PRO A 133 -9.42 -22.98 -13.90
N VAL A 134 -8.74 -23.32 -15.00
CA VAL A 134 -9.32 -24.13 -16.10
C VAL A 134 -8.63 -25.49 -16.12
N LYS A 135 -9.42 -26.56 -15.93
CA LYS A 135 -8.91 -27.95 -15.88
C LYS A 135 -7.76 -28.14 -14.87
N GLY A 136 -7.88 -27.50 -13.71
CA GLY A 136 -6.88 -27.56 -12.63
C GLY A 136 -5.61 -26.73 -12.87
N ARG A 137 -5.58 -25.87 -13.89
CA ARG A 137 -4.48 -24.93 -14.15
C ARG A 137 -4.92 -23.50 -13.90
N VAL A 138 -4.12 -22.78 -13.12
CA VAL A 138 -4.17 -21.31 -13.01
C VAL A 138 -3.19 -20.73 -14.01
N ASP A 139 -3.62 -19.72 -14.79
CA ASP A 139 -2.70 -19.01 -15.66
C ASP A 139 -1.80 -18.07 -14.84
N LEU A 140 -0.49 -18.30 -14.91
CA LEU A 140 0.50 -17.49 -14.21
C LEU A 140 0.97 -16.28 -15.03
N GLY A 141 0.64 -16.21 -16.32
CA GLY A 141 1.03 -15.13 -17.22
C GLY A 141 0.62 -13.75 -16.70
N PRO A 142 -0.69 -13.50 -16.46
CA PRO A 142 -1.18 -12.22 -15.94
C PRO A 142 -0.51 -11.79 -14.62
N ILE A 143 -0.28 -12.74 -13.71
CA ILE A 143 0.37 -12.47 -12.41
C ILE A 143 1.84 -12.09 -12.60
N ARG A 144 2.55 -12.74 -13.54
CA ARG A 144 3.94 -12.41 -13.87
C ARG A 144 4.06 -11.03 -14.53
N GLU A 145 3.09 -10.68 -15.37
CA GLU A 145 3.03 -9.42 -16.10
C GLU A 145 2.87 -8.22 -15.16
N ILE A 146 1.91 -8.29 -14.24
CA ILE A 146 1.61 -7.17 -13.31
C ILE A 146 2.56 -7.09 -12.11
N LYS A 147 3.36 -8.14 -11.86
CA LYS A 147 4.27 -8.21 -10.71
C LYS A 147 5.17 -6.97 -10.56
N PRO A 148 5.86 -6.45 -11.60
CA PRO A 148 6.71 -5.27 -11.45
C PRO A 148 5.93 -4.04 -11.01
N SER A 149 4.74 -3.80 -11.60
CA SER A 149 3.90 -2.65 -11.29
C SER A 149 3.34 -2.72 -9.87
N VAL A 150 2.82 -3.88 -9.44
CA VAL A 150 2.33 -4.06 -8.05
C VAL A 150 3.45 -3.87 -7.02
N VAL A 151 4.66 -4.36 -7.32
CA VAL A 151 5.82 -4.18 -6.43
C VAL A 151 6.22 -2.71 -6.32
N ARG A 152 6.25 -1.98 -7.44
CA ARG A 152 6.58 -0.54 -7.45
C ARG A 152 5.52 0.26 -6.69
N ALA A 153 4.24 0.02 -6.98
CA ALA A 153 3.12 0.67 -6.32
C ALA A 153 3.17 0.47 -4.79
N ALA A 154 3.41 -0.77 -4.32
CA ALA A 154 3.55 -1.04 -2.89
C ALA A 154 4.76 -0.32 -2.26
N THR A 155 5.90 -0.27 -2.97
CA THR A 155 7.09 0.42 -2.47
C THR A 155 6.89 1.93 -2.37
N ALA A 156 6.27 2.53 -3.40
CA ALA A 156 5.96 3.95 -3.43
C ALA A 156 4.92 4.31 -2.36
N LEU A 157 3.85 3.51 -2.23
CA LEU A 157 2.82 3.74 -1.23
C LEU A 157 3.35 3.67 0.20
N SER A 158 4.27 2.74 0.49
CA SER A 158 4.92 2.64 1.80
C SER A 158 5.76 3.87 2.15
N ALA A 159 6.43 4.45 1.13
CA ALA A 159 7.17 5.70 1.30
C ALA A 159 6.23 6.88 1.59
N GLU A 160 5.12 7.00 0.84
CA GLU A 160 4.11 8.03 1.10
C GLU A 160 3.44 7.87 2.46
N SER A 161 3.13 6.63 2.86
CA SER A 161 2.57 6.31 4.19
C SER A 161 3.49 6.79 5.29
N SER A 162 4.79 6.50 5.18
CA SER A 162 5.79 6.94 6.16
C SER A 162 5.87 8.47 6.24
N GLN A 163 5.81 9.16 5.10
CA GLN A 163 5.89 10.62 5.06
C GLN A 163 4.65 11.30 5.69
N VAL A 164 3.45 10.76 5.46
CA VAL A 164 2.22 11.32 6.04
C VAL A 164 2.15 11.01 7.54
N ASP A 165 2.71 9.89 8.01
CA ASP A 165 2.75 9.53 9.43
C ASP A 165 3.66 10.45 10.26
N GLU A 166 4.66 11.09 9.64
CA GLU A 166 5.49 12.10 10.30
C GLU A 166 4.72 13.37 10.72
N ILE A 167 3.50 13.58 10.20
CA ILE A 167 2.68 14.74 10.53
C ILE A 167 2.05 14.56 11.92
N ASP A 168 2.55 15.32 12.91
CA ASP A 168 1.97 15.39 14.26
C ASP A 168 0.61 16.12 14.25
N THR A 169 -0.47 15.34 14.18
CA THR A 169 -1.85 15.86 14.21
C THR A 169 -2.22 16.56 15.52
N GLY A 170 -1.54 16.25 16.63
CA GLY A 170 -1.75 16.90 17.93
C GLY A 170 -1.25 18.35 17.96
N ALA A 171 -0.36 18.70 17.04
CA ALA A 171 0.17 20.05 16.87
C ALA A 171 -0.61 20.91 15.86
N LEU A 172 -1.68 20.37 15.26
CA LEU A 172 -2.50 21.03 14.23
C LEU A 172 -3.80 21.57 14.80
N VAL A 173 -4.41 22.54 14.11
CA VAL A 173 -5.77 22.97 14.41
C VAL A 173 -6.76 21.90 13.95
N SER A 174 -7.91 21.77 14.62
CA SER A 174 -8.87 20.69 14.38
C SER A 174 -9.35 20.59 12.92
N GLN A 175 -9.43 21.72 12.22
CA GLN A 175 -9.82 21.80 10.81
C GLN A 175 -8.81 21.12 9.87
N VAL A 176 -7.54 20.98 10.29
CA VAL A 176 -6.47 20.31 9.53
C VAL A 176 -6.19 18.93 10.13
N ALA A 177 -6.14 18.82 11.46
CA ALA A 177 -5.88 17.58 12.18
C ALA A 177 -6.84 16.45 11.78
N GLY A 178 -8.14 16.74 11.71
CA GLY A 178 -9.17 15.75 11.37
C GLY A 178 -8.98 15.13 9.98
N PRO A 179 -8.92 15.94 8.91
CA PRO A 179 -8.61 15.45 7.56
C PRO A 179 -7.27 14.70 7.45
N VAL A 180 -6.20 15.22 8.07
CA VAL A 180 -4.87 14.55 8.05
C VAL A 180 -4.92 13.19 8.73
N SER A 181 -5.55 13.07 9.90
CA SER A 181 -5.68 11.79 10.62
C SER A 181 -6.48 10.75 9.82
N ARG A 182 -7.54 11.17 9.12
CA ARG A 182 -8.28 10.29 8.21
C ARG A 182 -7.42 9.84 7.03
N LEU A 183 -6.62 10.74 6.46
CA LEU A 183 -5.69 10.41 5.40
C LEU A 183 -4.62 9.42 5.86
N GLN A 184 -3.99 9.65 7.03
CA GLN A 184 -3.03 8.73 7.65
C GLN A 184 -3.61 7.32 7.75
N THR A 185 -4.83 7.20 8.27
CA THR A 185 -5.51 5.89 8.39
C THR A 185 -5.73 5.24 7.03
N ARG A 186 -6.28 5.98 6.06
CA ARG A 186 -6.58 5.44 4.71
C ARG A 186 -5.33 5.02 3.95
N ILE A 187 -4.24 5.78 4.05
CA ILE A 187 -2.97 5.44 3.39
C ILE A 187 -2.34 4.23 4.07
N ALA A 188 -2.37 4.13 5.40
CA ALA A 188 -1.86 2.95 6.11
C ALA A 188 -2.62 1.67 5.73
N ASP A 189 -3.96 1.73 5.66
CA ASP A 189 -4.78 0.60 5.21
C ASP A 189 -4.44 0.19 3.76
N ALA A 190 -4.22 1.19 2.89
CA ALA A 190 -3.85 0.95 1.50
C ALA A 190 -2.43 0.35 1.38
N ASP A 191 -1.47 0.81 2.18
CA ASP A 191 -0.11 0.27 2.25
C ASP A 191 -0.12 -1.21 2.65
N GLU A 192 -0.88 -1.56 3.69
CA GLU A 192 -1.01 -2.95 4.13
C GLU A 192 -1.59 -3.85 3.01
N LEU A 193 -2.60 -3.37 2.29
CA LEU A 193 -3.19 -4.09 1.18
C LEU A 193 -2.21 -4.25 0.01
N ALA A 194 -1.48 -3.18 -0.35
CA ALA A 194 -0.50 -3.20 -1.42
C ALA A 194 0.68 -4.12 -1.11
N ASP A 195 1.14 -4.13 0.14
CA ASP A 195 2.18 -5.04 0.63
C ASP A 195 1.73 -6.51 0.57
N ARG A 196 0.48 -6.82 0.97
CA ARG A 196 -0.13 -8.15 0.79
C ARG A 196 -0.18 -8.55 -0.70
N ALA A 197 -0.57 -7.63 -1.58
CA ALA A 197 -0.62 -7.87 -3.02
C ALA A 197 0.79 -8.12 -3.59
N SER A 198 1.78 -7.31 -3.20
CA SER A 198 3.20 -7.45 -3.55
C SER A 198 3.75 -8.82 -3.14
N ARG A 199 3.43 -9.29 -1.93
CA ARG A 199 3.76 -10.66 -1.51
C ARG A 199 3.07 -11.72 -2.37
N ALA A 200 1.78 -11.56 -2.64
CA ALA A 200 1.02 -12.52 -3.43
C ALA A 200 1.63 -12.70 -4.84
N VAL A 201 1.91 -11.61 -5.56
CA VAL A 201 2.49 -11.68 -6.92
C VAL A 201 3.92 -12.23 -6.93
N ARG A 202 4.65 -12.14 -5.81
CA ARG A 202 5.98 -12.74 -5.65
C ARG A 202 5.92 -14.23 -5.32
N LEU A 203 4.94 -14.66 -4.52
CA LEU A 203 4.88 -16.00 -3.94
C LEU A 203 4.00 -16.97 -4.73
N ILE A 204 2.87 -16.51 -5.29
CA ILE A 204 1.92 -17.38 -5.99
C ILE A 204 2.58 -18.10 -7.18
N PRO A 205 3.29 -17.41 -8.11
CA PRO A 205 3.90 -18.10 -9.24
C PRO A 205 4.89 -19.22 -8.85
N PRO A 206 5.89 -19.00 -7.97
CA PRO A 206 6.79 -20.08 -7.57
C PRO A 206 6.09 -21.17 -6.73
N MET A 207 5.07 -20.83 -5.93
CA MET A 207 4.27 -21.83 -5.21
C MET A 207 3.51 -22.74 -6.18
N LEU A 208 2.97 -22.18 -7.27
CA LEU A 208 2.27 -22.94 -8.30
C LEU A 208 3.19 -23.58 -9.33
N GLY A 209 4.48 -23.70 -9.02
CA GLY A 209 5.45 -24.40 -9.86
C GLY A 209 5.91 -23.61 -11.09
N GLY A 210 5.76 -22.28 -11.08
CA GLY A 210 6.17 -21.39 -12.17
C GLY A 210 7.68 -21.28 -12.38
N ASN A 211 8.50 -21.76 -11.43
CA ASN A 211 9.96 -21.84 -11.53
C ASN A 211 10.46 -23.31 -11.52
N GLY A 212 9.58 -24.26 -11.81
CA GLY A 212 9.83 -25.69 -11.71
C GLY A 212 8.84 -26.41 -10.81
N LYS A 213 8.72 -27.72 -11.01
CA LYS A 213 7.77 -28.59 -10.31
C LYS A 213 7.92 -28.48 -8.78
N ARG A 214 6.79 -28.27 -8.08
CA ARG A 214 6.68 -28.30 -6.63
C ARG A 214 5.80 -29.47 -6.20
N SER A 215 6.16 -30.12 -5.10
CA SER A 215 5.36 -31.15 -4.46
C SER A 215 5.12 -30.77 -3.00
N TYR A 216 3.87 -30.79 -2.60
CA TYR A 216 3.38 -30.46 -1.27
C TYR A 216 2.82 -31.72 -0.63
N LEU A 217 3.27 -32.03 0.59
CA LEU A 217 2.66 -33.05 1.42
C LEU A 217 1.57 -32.40 2.25
N PHE A 218 0.32 -32.78 2.01
CA PHE A 218 -0.82 -32.36 2.79
C PHE A 218 -1.14 -33.47 3.80
N LEU A 219 -1.10 -33.15 5.08
CA LEU A 219 -1.37 -34.07 6.17
C LEU A 219 -2.73 -33.74 6.79
N PHE A 220 -3.59 -34.74 6.89
CA PHE A 220 -4.90 -34.60 7.51
C PHE A 220 -4.80 -34.98 8.99
N GLN A 221 -5.04 -34.01 9.86
CA GLN A 221 -4.96 -34.16 11.29
C GLN A 221 -6.36 -34.17 11.91
N ASN A 222 -6.54 -34.97 12.95
CA ASN A 222 -7.76 -35.04 13.75
C ASN A 222 -7.48 -34.46 15.14
N ASN A 223 -8.35 -33.59 15.63
CA ASN A 223 -8.26 -33.04 16.99
C ASN A 223 -8.26 -34.13 18.08
N ALA A 224 -8.85 -35.31 17.80
CA ALA A 224 -8.85 -36.46 18.72
C ALA A 224 -7.48 -37.17 18.83
N GLU A 225 -6.53 -36.89 17.94
CA GLU A 225 -5.21 -37.55 17.87
C GLU A 225 -4.07 -36.56 18.12
N ILE A 226 -4.34 -35.49 18.89
CA ILE A 226 -3.37 -34.43 19.14
C ILE A 226 -2.16 -34.94 19.93
N ARG A 227 -0.97 -34.61 19.44
CA ARG A 227 0.34 -34.85 20.07
C ARG A 227 1.21 -33.62 19.83
N ALA A 228 2.36 -33.55 20.50
CA ALA A 228 3.38 -32.56 20.18
C ALA A 228 3.66 -32.55 18.67
N THR A 229 3.93 -31.36 18.12
CA THR A 229 4.22 -31.14 16.68
C THR A 229 3.09 -31.45 15.68
N GLY A 230 1.84 -31.62 16.13
CA GLY A 230 0.66 -31.67 15.25
C GLY A 230 -0.20 -32.94 15.33
N GLY A 231 0.13 -33.91 16.18
CA GLY A 231 -0.62 -35.17 16.26
C GLY A 231 -0.17 -36.24 15.26
N ILE A 232 -0.93 -37.33 15.20
CA ILE A 232 -0.70 -38.44 14.26
C ILE A 232 -1.54 -38.17 13.00
N PRO A 233 -0.93 -37.94 11.82
CA PRO A 233 -1.70 -37.72 10.60
C PRO A 233 -2.32 -39.04 10.11
N GLY A 234 -3.63 -39.19 10.28
CA GLY A 234 -4.37 -40.39 9.86
C GLY A 234 -4.45 -40.58 8.34
N ALA A 235 -4.23 -39.51 7.57
CA ALA A 235 -4.18 -39.56 6.11
C ALA A 235 -3.23 -38.51 5.52
N PHE A 236 -2.76 -38.75 4.30
CA PHE A 236 -1.94 -37.82 3.54
C PHE A 236 -2.37 -37.73 2.07
N ALA A 237 -2.04 -36.61 1.45
CA ALA A 237 -2.11 -36.41 0.01
C ALA A 237 -0.87 -35.67 -0.50
N ILE A 238 -0.35 -36.08 -1.66
CA ILE A 238 0.70 -35.35 -2.35
C ILE A 238 0.05 -34.46 -3.41
N ILE A 239 0.18 -33.15 -3.27
CA ILE A 239 -0.26 -32.18 -4.29
C ILE A 239 0.96 -31.76 -5.09
N THR A 240 0.90 -31.86 -6.41
CA THR A 240 1.95 -31.36 -7.29
C THR A 240 1.47 -30.13 -8.02
N ALA A 241 2.30 -29.08 -8.05
CA ALA A 241 2.10 -27.90 -8.87
C ALA A 241 3.22 -27.80 -9.91
N ASN A 242 2.87 -27.64 -11.18
CA ASN A 242 3.83 -27.45 -12.27
C ASN A 242 3.28 -26.45 -13.27
N ASP A 243 3.92 -25.29 -13.36
CA ASP A 243 3.52 -24.15 -14.20
C ASP A 243 2.00 -23.88 -14.14
N GLY A 244 1.52 -23.61 -12.93
CA GLY A 244 0.12 -23.31 -12.67
C GLY A 244 -0.82 -24.52 -12.61
N LYS A 245 -0.41 -25.68 -13.13
CA LYS A 245 -1.22 -26.91 -13.10
C LYS A 245 -1.08 -27.61 -11.76
N VAL A 246 -2.17 -27.69 -11.01
CA VAL A 246 -2.28 -28.41 -9.74
C VAL A 246 -2.89 -29.78 -9.99
N THR A 247 -2.20 -30.83 -9.52
CA THR A 247 -2.64 -32.22 -9.64
C THR A 247 -2.55 -32.91 -8.29
N LEU A 248 -3.60 -33.65 -7.94
CA LEU A 248 -3.59 -34.56 -6.80
C LEU A 248 -2.86 -35.84 -7.19
N GLY A 249 -1.80 -36.16 -6.46
CA GLY A 249 -0.96 -37.34 -6.64
C GLY A 249 -1.35 -38.46 -5.69
N ARG A 250 -0.33 -39.16 -5.15
CA ARG A 250 -0.53 -40.27 -4.21
C ARG A 250 -1.27 -39.80 -2.97
N GLN A 251 -2.26 -40.58 -2.58
CA GLN A 251 -3.01 -40.43 -1.33
C GLN A 251 -2.90 -41.73 -0.55
N GLY A 252 -3.08 -41.66 0.76
CA GLY A 252 -3.08 -42.85 1.59
C GLY A 252 -3.19 -42.50 3.06
N ASP A 253 -3.00 -43.51 3.88
CA ASP A 253 -3.01 -43.46 5.34
C ASP A 253 -1.69 -44.02 5.90
N ALA A 254 -1.59 -44.11 7.22
CA ALA A 254 -0.45 -44.72 7.90
C ALA A 254 -0.18 -46.16 7.39
N GLY A 255 -1.23 -46.93 7.12
CA GLY A 255 -1.09 -48.30 6.58
C GLY A 255 -0.49 -48.32 5.18
N THR A 256 -0.79 -47.33 4.36
CA THR A 256 -0.26 -47.18 2.99
C THR A 256 1.21 -46.76 2.98
N VAL A 257 1.67 -45.99 3.98
CA VAL A 257 3.10 -45.63 4.13
C VAL A 257 3.90 -46.84 4.60
N GLY A 258 3.32 -47.65 5.49
CA GLY A 258 3.96 -48.83 6.05
C GLY A 258 5.01 -48.49 7.12
N LEU A 259 5.77 -49.51 7.52
CA LEU A 259 6.82 -49.39 8.54
C LEU A 259 8.16 -49.03 7.90
N PHE A 260 8.91 -48.15 8.55
CA PHE A 260 10.30 -47.90 8.20
C PHE A 260 11.21 -48.90 8.94
N GLU A 261 12.11 -49.57 8.22
CA GLU A 261 13.08 -50.50 8.84
C GLU A 261 13.96 -49.79 9.87
N LYS A 262 14.33 -48.54 9.58
CA LYS A 262 15.05 -47.61 10.45
C LYS A 262 14.41 -46.23 10.36
N PRO A 263 14.54 -45.38 11.40
CA PRO A 263 14.04 -44.01 11.35
C PRO A 263 14.57 -43.25 10.13
N PRO A 264 13.71 -42.56 9.36
CA PRO A 264 14.12 -41.85 8.14
C PRO A 264 15.03 -40.64 8.44
N THR A 265 15.03 -40.17 9.68
CA THR A 265 15.94 -39.15 10.21
C THR A 265 16.69 -39.69 11.43
N PRO A 266 17.98 -39.36 11.62
CA PRO A 266 18.73 -39.83 12.78
C PRO A 266 18.10 -39.35 14.09
N LEU A 267 17.89 -40.28 15.02
CA LEU A 267 17.47 -39.93 16.38
C LEU A 267 18.67 -39.37 17.18
N THR A 268 18.41 -38.43 18.07
CA THR A 268 19.36 -38.00 19.10
C THR A 268 19.50 -39.09 20.18
N ASP A 269 20.57 -39.01 20.98
CA ASP A 269 20.76 -39.94 22.11
C ASP A 269 19.65 -39.82 23.16
N GLN A 270 19.14 -38.59 23.36
CA GLN A 270 18.01 -38.33 24.25
C GLN A 270 16.71 -38.97 23.74
N GLU A 271 16.43 -38.85 22.44
CA GLU A 271 15.25 -39.46 21.81
C GLU A 271 15.31 -41.00 21.87
N ARG A 272 16.47 -41.59 21.60
CA ARG A 272 16.67 -43.04 21.77
C ARG A 272 16.49 -43.48 23.23
N ALA A 273 17.05 -42.73 24.18
CA ALA A 273 16.95 -43.08 25.60
C ALA A 273 15.51 -42.98 26.14
N LEU A 274 14.72 -42.01 25.65
CA LEU A 274 13.35 -41.77 26.10
C LEU A 274 12.30 -42.64 25.39
N PHE A 275 12.45 -42.85 24.08
CA PHE A 275 11.42 -43.45 23.22
C PHE A 275 11.85 -44.75 22.53
N GLY A 276 13.10 -45.18 22.72
CA GLY A 276 13.66 -46.37 22.10
C GLY A 276 13.94 -46.21 20.60
N GLU A 277 14.21 -47.34 19.94
CA GLU A 277 14.51 -47.41 18.50
C GLU A 277 13.25 -47.33 17.62
N ASP A 278 12.06 -47.44 18.21
CA ASP A 278 10.79 -47.45 17.49
C ASP A 278 10.30 -46.05 17.10
N LEU A 279 10.87 -45.01 17.71
CA LEU A 279 10.59 -43.63 17.35
C LEU A 279 11.01 -43.37 15.89
N GLY A 280 10.06 -42.99 15.03
CA GLY A 280 10.29 -42.76 13.61
C GLY A 280 10.26 -44.01 12.73
N ARG A 281 10.02 -45.21 13.29
CA ARG A 281 9.74 -46.43 12.50
C ARG A 281 8.28 -46.54 12.09
N PHE A 282 7.39 -45.87 12.81
CA PHE A 282 5.97 -45.75 12.50
C PHE A 282 5.68 -44.36 11.92
N PRO A 283 4.86 -44.28 10.84
CA PRO A 283 4.41 -43.01 10.25
C PRO A 283 3.39 -42.27 11.11
#